data_AF-A0A7W2EQE5-F1
#
_entry.id   AF-A0A7W2EQE5-F1
#
_cell.length_a   1.000
_cell.length_b   1.000
_cell.length_c   1.000
_cell.angle_alpha   90.00
_cell.angle_beta   90.00
_cell.angle_gamma   90.00
#
_symmetry.space_group_name_H-M   'P 1'
#
loop_
_entity.id
_entity.type
_entity.pdbx_description
1 polymer ?
#
loop_
_entity_poly.entity_id
_entity_poly.type
_entity_poly.pdbx_seq_one_letter_code
_entity_poly.pdbx_strand_id
1 'polypeptide(L)'
;MRLPSVQLPQLPGRVDSLNDDMLRDANRRLLAPVERLDLRELRLNQIDALLRRHGDVLERDPHGEPIVRHELLAWSPSAAALAAAKAAGMEPVPQPDTGAGASPLVVLRVPESVDTAAMLDRLRALDPDGAYDFNHIYTGSGNPAPPQGTPAADQDAPRQKTASGVRVGLIDGGVQGDHEVFREAPVVPWGCDGASHPSAHGTAVAALMVGRSPRFAGAAPGATLYAADIYCDSGSGGSASRITAALDWLAQQQVAVINLSLVGPPNQILERAVRGMVRRGHLLVAAVGNDGPAASPLYPASYPGVVGVSGVDKKGQPLPEAARGPQVMFAAPGNQMVSAAVGAPPYRAVRGTSFAAPIVAALLAKVHHRPDPAAARQALASVAANATGAAAGNVDNGVGLGILGMALRTDPASFR
;
A
#
# COMPACT_ATOMS: atom_id res chain seq x y z
N MET A 1 -28.97 32.03 -43.93
CA MET A 1 -28.08 31.42 -42.91
C MET A 1 -28.77 30.23 -42.27
N ARG A 2 -28.32 29.02 -42.60
CA ARG A 2 -28.64 27.76 -41.90
C ARG A 2 -27.30 27.04 -41.74
N LEU A 3 -26.94 26.69 -40.52
CA LEU A 3 -25.73 25.94 -40.21
C LEU A 3 -25.89 24.48 -40.67
N PRO A 4 -24.81 23.83 -41.14
CA PRO A 4 -24.86 22.46 -41.65
C PRO A 4 -24.98 21.44 -40.51
N SER A 5 -25.77 20.40 -40.78
CA SER A 5 -25.97 19.22 -39.93
C SER A 5 -24.79 18.26 -40.03
N VAL A 6 -24.16 17.95 -38.90
CA VAL A 6 -23.15 16.89 -38.79
C VAL A 6 -23.84 15.53 -38.72
N GLN A 7 -23.47 14.61 -39.62
CA GLN A 7 -23.88 13.21 -39.57
C GLN A 7 -23.07 12.46 -38.50
N LEU A 8 -23.77 11.80 -37.58
CA LEU A 8 -23.19 10.84 -36.65
C LEU A 8 -23.06 9.45 -37.32
N PRO A 9 -22.01 8.67 -37.06
CA PRO A 9 -21.95 7.27 -37.47
C PRO A 9 -22.95 6.41 -36.69
N GLN A 10 -23.63 5.50 -37.38
CA GLN A 10 -24.44 4.46 -36.74
C GLN A 10 -23.56 3.30 -36.26
N LEU A 11 -23.72 2.92 -34.99
CA LEU A 11 -23.13 1.71 -34.40
C LEU A 11 -24.10 0.53 -34.58
N PRO A 12 -23.62 -0.68 -34.93
CA PRO A 12 -24.39 -1.90 -34.78
C PRO A 12 -24.07 -2.59 -33.43
N GLY A 13 -25.12 -2.90 -32.65
CA GLY A 13 -25.09 -3.95 -31.63
C GLY A 13 -25.33 -3.51 -30.19
N ARG A 14 -26.50 -3.87 -29.65
CA ARG A 14 -26.98 -3.67 -28.28
C ARG A 14 -26.06 -4.27 -27.21
N VAL A 15 -25.74 -3.48 -26.19
CA VAL A 15 -25.72 -3.92 -24.78
C VAL A 15 -26.46 -2.84 -24.00
N ASP A 16 -27.39 -3.27 -23.16
CA ASP A 16 -28.35 -2.41 -22.46
C ASP A 16 -27.68 -1.36 -21.55
N SER A 17 -28.38 -0.23 -21.47
CA SER A 17 -28.00 1.07 -20.92
C SER A 17 -27.31 1.05 -19.55
N LEU A 18 -26.03 1.45 -19.53
CA LEU A 18 -25.52 2.25 -18.40
C LEU A 18 -26.17 3.63 -18.52
N ASN A 19 -27.03 3.95 -17.55
CA ASN A 19 -27.83 5.16 -17.55
C ASN A 19 -26.91 6.39 -17.57
N ASP A 20 -27.05 7.25 -18.59
CA ASP A 20 -26.24 8.47 -18.77
C ASP A 20 -26.36 9.43 -17.57
N ASP A 21 -27.45 9.31 -16.80
CA ASP A 21 -27.65 10.04 -15.55
C ASP A 21 -26.74 9.54 -14.42
N MET A 22 -26.37 8.25 -14.35
CA MET A 22 -25.42 7.76 -13.32
C MET A 22 -24.00 8.25 -13.57
N LEU A 23 -23.58 8.34 -14.83
CA LEU A 23 -22.26 8.88 -15.20
C LEU A 23 -22.20 10.40 -14.97
N ARG A 24 -23.30 11.11 -15.23
CA ARG A 24 -23.41 12.55 -14.93
C ARG A 24 -23.49 12.82 -13.43
N ASP A 25 -24.11 11.94 -12.64
CA ASP A 25 -24.21 12.09 -11.19
C ASP A 25 -22.86 11.79 -10.50
N ALA A 26 -22.10 10.79 -10.97
CA ALA A 26 -20.74 10.52 -10.51
C ALA A 26 -19.77 11.69 -10.81
N ASN A 27 -19.88 12.30 -12.00
CA ASN A 27 -19.04 13.45 -12.36
C ASN A 27 -19.46 14.75 -11.65
N ARG A 28 -20.75 14.95 -11.33
CA ARG A 28 -21.19 16.10 -10.51
C ARG A 28 -20.76 15.99 -9.05
N ARG A 29 -20.73 14.78 -8.49
CA ARG A 29 -20.28 14.54 -7.09
C ARG A 29 -18.79 14.78 -6.87
N LEU A 30 -17.97 14.68 -7.92
CA LEU A 30 -16.52 14.93 -7.85
C LEU A 30 -16.15 16.43 -7.84
N LEU A 31 -17.10 17.32 -8.18
CA LEU A 31 -16.86 18.77 -8.32
C LEU A 31 -17.72 19.63 -7.38
N ALA A 32 -18.52 19.04 -6.50
CA ALA A 32 -19.24 19.78 -5.46
C ALA A 32 -18.29 20.13 -4.29
N PRO A 33 -18.54 21.23 -3.54
CA PRO A 33 -17.86 21.49 -2.28
C PRO A 33 -17.98 20.24 -1.40
N VAL A 34 -16.89 19.89 -0.71
CA VAL A 34 -16.77 18.70 0.16
C VAL A 34 -17.71 18.83 1.36
N GLU A 35 -19.01 18.65 1.15
CA GLU A 35 -20.03 18.46 2.18
C GLU A 35 -20.52 17.01 2.09
N ARG A 36 -20.10 16.20 3.08
CA ARG A 36 -20.64 14.88 3.44
C ARG A 36 -20.54 13.74 2.41
N LEU A 37 -19.41 13.59 1.73
CA LEU A 37 -18.98 12.24 1.34
C LEU A 37 -18.38 11.59 2.59
N ASP A 38 -19.07 10.61 3.17
CA ASP A 38 -18.49 9.77 4.22
C ASP A 38 -17.43 8.87 3.56
N LEU A 39 -16.17 9.29 3.66
CA LEU A 39 -15.02 8.60 3.06
C LEU A 39 -14.88 7.17 3.59
N ARG A 40 -15.33 6.93 4.83
CA ARG A 40 -15.43 5.58 5.40
C ARG A 40 -16.46 4.74 4.64
N GLU A 41 -17.63 5.30 4.35
CA GLU A 41 -18.67 4.62 3.57
C GLU A 41 -18.16 4.26 2.16
N LEU A 42 -17.34 5.12 1.54
CA LEU A 42 -16.69 4.79 0.28
C LEU A 42 -15.76 3.57 0.40
N ARG A 43 -14.94 3.47 1.45
CA ARG A 43 -14.10 2.27 1.67
C ARG A 43 -14.96 1.03 1.89
N LEU A 44 -16.01 1.13 2.70
CA LEU A 44 -16.92 0.00 2.93
C LEU A 44 -17.59 -0.46 1.63
N ASN A 45 -18.03 0.46 0.78
CA ASN A 45 -18.57 0.14 -0.54
C ASN A 45 -17.55 -0.53 -1.47
N GLN A 46 -16.26 -0.17 -1.37
CA GLN A 46 -15.19 -0.84 -2.12
C GLN A 46 -14.96 -2.27 -1.62
N ILE A 47 -14.97 -2.48 -0.30
CA ILE A 47 -14.88 -3.81 0.32
C ILE A 47 -16.06 -4.68 -0.11
N ASP A 48 -17.27 -4.14 -0.09
CA ASP A 48 -18.48 -4.82 -0.54
C ASP A 48 -18.39 -5.20 -2.02
N ALA A 49 -17.85 -4.33 -2.86
CA ALA A 49 -17.62 -4.63 -4.27
C ALA A 49 -16.54 -5.72 -4.46
N LEU A 50 -15.47 -5.70 -3.66
CA LEU A 50 -14.43 -6.72 -3.66
C LEU A 50 -15.03 -8.10 -3.31
N LEU A 51 -15.77 -8.18 -2.21
CA LEU A 51 -16.42 -9.40 -1.74
C LEU A 51 -17.46 -9.94 -2.72
N ARG A 52 -18.22 -9.07 -3.39
CA ARG A 52 -19.14 -9.50 -4.46
C ARG A 52 -18.42 -10.07 -5.67
N ARG A 53 -17.26 -9.50 -6.05
CA ARG A 53 -16.49 -9.95 -7.21
C ARG A 53 -15.71 -11.23 -6.95
N HIS A 54 -15.24 -11.44 -5.72
CA HIS A 54 -14.35 -12.53 -5.34
C HIS A 54 -14.93 -13.39 -4.21
N GLY A 55 -16.26 -13.54 -4.16
CA GLY A 55 -16.94 -14.29 -3.09
C GLY A 55 -16.61 -15.78 -3.07
N ASP A 56 -16.02 -16.30 -4.14
CA ASP A 56 -15.48 -17.64 -4.26
C ASP A 56 -14.21 -17.84 -3.40
N VAL A 57 -13.41 -16.79 -3.20
CA VAL A 57 -12.14 -16.84 -2.45
C VAL A 57 -12.10 -15.93 -1.22
N LEU A 58 -13.06 -15.04 -1.07
CA LEU A 58 -13.18 -14.13 0.07
C LEU A 58 -14.50 -14.33 0.83
N GLU A 59 -14.46 -14.06 2.12
CA GLU A 59 -15.64 -13.93 2.96
C GLU A 59 -15.47 -12.82 4.00
N ARG A 60 -16.47 -12.59 4.84
CA ARG A 60 -16.42 -11.60 5.92
C ARG A 60 -16.08 -12.25 7.24
N ASP A 61 -15.29 -11.57 8.05
CA ASP A 61 -15.20 -11.85 9.47
C ASP A 61 -16.47 -11.35 10.23
N PRO A 62 -16.61 -11.65 11.53
CA PRO A 62 -17.72 -11.16 12.35
C PRO A 62 -17.83 -9.63 12.47
N HIS A 63 -16.77 -8.88 12.12
CA HIS A 63 -16.74 -7.42 12.11
C HIS A 63 -17.01 -6.82 10.72
N GLY A 64 -17.23 -7.67 9.71
CA GLY A 64 -17.54 -7.28 8.34
C GLY A 64 -16.32 -7.00 7.46
N GLU A 65 -15.11 -7.23 7.95
CA GLU A 65 -13.85 -7.03 7.24
C GLU A 65 -13.55 -8.23 6.32
N PRO A 66 -12.92 -8.01 5.16
CA PRO A 66 -12.65 -9.08 4.19
C PRO A 66 -11.51 -9.99 4.66
N ILE A 67 -11.74 -11.29 4.58
CA ILE A 67 -10.76 -12.33 4.90
C ILE A 67 -10.67 -13.33 3.74
N VAL A 68 -9.51 -13.99 3.59
CA VAL A 68 -9.41 -15.14 2.70
C VAL A 68 -10.31 -16.25 3.23
N ARG A 69 -11.22 -16.71 2.38
CA ARG A 69 -12.21 -17.73 2.71
C ARG A 69 -11.52 -19.00 3.17
N HIS A 70 -11.99 -19.55 4.28
CA HIS A 70 -11.48 -20.80 4.85
C HIS A 70 -9.98 -20.83 5.15
N GLU A 71 -9.37 -19.68 5.47
CA GLU A 71 -7.97 -19.63 5.91
C GLU A 71 -7.80 -18.91 7.25
N LEU A 72 -7.14 -19.58 8.17
CA LEU A 72 -6.70 -19.04 9.46
C LEU A 72 -5.18 -18.97 9.52
N LEU A 73 -4.68 -17.97 10.22
CA LEU A 73 -3.26 -17.75 10.44
C LEU A 73 -2.88 -18.21 11.85
N ALA A 74 -1.76 -18.92 11.96
CA ALA A 74 -1.16 -19.35 13.21
C ALA A 74 0.28 -18.87 13.29
N TRP A 75 0.66 -18.20 14.38
CA TRP A 75 2.03 -17.73 14.59
C TRP A 75 2.81 -18.66 15.51
N SER A 76 3.81 -19.33 14.93
CA SER A 76 4.72 -20.28 15.56
C SER A 76 3.98 -21.36 16.35
N PRO A 77 2.98 -22.04 15.76
CA PRO A 77 2.19 -23.03 16.48
C PRO A 77 3.08 -24.18 16.95
N SER A 78 2.83 -24.69 18.16
CA SER A 78 3.50 -25.87 18.67
C SER A 78 3.13 -27.12 17.86
N ALA A 79 3.94 -28.17 17.94
CA ALA A 79 3.59 -29.45 17.31
C ALA A 79 2.25 -30.01 17.85
N ALA A 80 1.95 -29.78 19.13
CA ALA A 80 0.68 -30.16 19.73
C ALA A 80 -0.49 -29.34 19.15
N ALA A 81 -0.31 -28.04 18.95
CA ALA A 81 -1.30 -27.18 18.33
C ALA A 81 -1.57 -27.58 16.87
N LEU A 82 -0.53 -27.88 16.09
CA LEU A 82 -0.67 -28.38 14.72
C LEU A 82 -1.38 -29.75 14.68
N ALA A 83 -1.10 -30.64 15.63
CA ALA A 83 -1.80 -31.91 15.76
C ALA A 83 -3.28 -31.72 16.14
N ALA A 84 -3.59 -30.78 17.04
CA ALA A 84 -4.96 -30.43 17.41
C ALA A 84 -5.73 -29.80 16.24
N ALA A 85 -5.08 -28.90 15.47
CA ALA A 85 -5.65 -28.32 14.26
C ALA A 85 -5.98 -29.41 13.22
N LYS A 86 -5.04 -30.34 13.00
CA LYS A 86 -5.26 -31.49 12.11
C LYS A 86 -6.39 -32.40 12.59
N ALA A 87 -6.48 -32.66 13.90
CA ALA A 87 -7.57 -33.44 14.48
C ALA A 87 -8.94 -32.73 14.36
N ALA A 88 -8.95 -31.40 14.27
CA ALA A 88 -10.13 -30.60 13.97
C ALA A 88 -10.42 -30.47 12.46
N GLY A 89 -9.64 -31.14 11.60
CA GLY A 89 -9.82 -31.18 10.15
C GLY A 89 -9.08 -30.08 9.38
N MET A 90 -8.28 -29.24 10.05
CA MET A 90 -7.50 -28.20 9.39
C MET A 90 -6.21 -28.73 8.81
N GLU A 91 -5.84 -28.25 7.62
CA GLU A 91 -4.61 -28.66 6.94
C GLU A 91 -3.70 -27.45 6.69
N PRO A 92 -2.38 -27.55 6.94
CA PRO A 92 -1.45 -26.49 6.58
C PRO A 92 -1.45 -26.22 5.08
N VAL A 93 -1.58 -24.95 4.69
CA VAL A 93 -1.46 -24.50 3.31
C VAL A 93 0.03 -24.27 3.02
N PRO A 94 0.59 -24.89 1.96
CA PRO A 94 1.95 -24.60 1.53
C PRO A 94 2.15 -23.11 1.30
N GLN A 95 3.17 -22.54 1.94
CA GLN A 95 3.57 -21.16 1.73
C GLN A 95 4.69 -21.08 0.69
N PRO A 96 4.79 -19.98 -0.08
CA PRO A 96 5.92 -19.74 -0.96
C PRO A 96 7.22 -19.84 -0.16
N ASP A 97 8.22 -20.55 -0.70
CA ASP A 97 9.54 -20.55 -0.10
C ASP A 97 10.13 -19.15 -0.23
N THR A 98 10.28 -18.47 0.90
CA THR A 98 10.88 -17.14 0.94
C THR A 98 12.40 -17.21 0.99
N GLY A 99 13.01 -18.37 1.26
CA GLY A 99 14.44 -18.56 1.51
C GLY A 99 14.87 -18.34 2.97
N ALA A 100 13.97 -17.95 3.88
CA ALA A 100 14.27 -17.58 5.28
C ALA A 100 14.42 -18.76 6.26
N GLY A 101 14.40 -20.01 5.78
CA GLY A 101 14.18 -21.16 6.64
C GLY A 101 12.71 -21.27 7.06
N ALA A 102 12.41 -22.00 8.14
CA ALA A 102 11.04 -22.21 8.58
C ALA A 102 10.37 -20.89 8.98
N SER A 103 9.36 -20.46 8.22
CA SER A 103 8.60 -19.25 8.54
C SER A 103 7.86 -19.46 9.87
N PRO A 104 7.84 -18.44 10.75
CA PRO A 104 7.02 -18.48 11.95
C PRO A 104 5.52 -18.45 11.62
N LEU A 105 5.11 -18.16 10.38
CA LEU A 105 3.72 -18.18 9.97
C LEU A 105 3.32 -19.56 9.42
N VAL A 106 2.22 -20.10 9.92
CA VAL A 106 1.50 -21.22 9.31
C VAL A 106 0.11 -20.76 8.91
N VAL A 107 -0.28 -21.03 7.66
CA VAL A 107 -1.66 -20.84 7.20
C VAL A 107 -2.37 -22.17 7.29
N LEU A 108 -3.55 -22.19 7.90
CA LEU A 108 -4.38 -23.37 8.13
C LEU A 108 -5.65 -23.24 7.29
N ARG A 109 -5.89 -24.23 6.42
CA ARG A 109 -7.13 -24.36 5.67
C ARG A 109 -8.22 -24.92 6.57
N VAL A 110 -9.36 -24.25 6.62
CA VAL A 110 -10.57 -24.67 7.33
C VAL A 110 -11.41 -25.57 6.42
N PRO A 111 -12.02 -26.67 6.93
CA PRO A 111 -12.96 -27.46 6.16
C PRO A 111 -14.15 -26.62 5.65
N GLU A 112 -14.52 -26.77 4.38
CA GLU A 112 -15.61 -25.99 3.75
C GLU A 112 -16.96 -26.15 4.47
N SER A 113 -17.17 -27.27 5.16
CA SER A 113 -18.37 -27.55 5.95
C SER A 113 -18.47 -26.78 7.27
N VAL A 114 -17.44 -26.02 7.65
CA VAL A 114 -17.36 -25.32 8.94
C VAL A 114 -17.17 -23.83 8.71
N ASP A 115 -17.88 -23.02 9.50
CA ASP A 115 -17.70 -21.58 9.52
C ASP A 115 -16.28 -21.20 10.02
N THR A 116 -15.61 -20.31 9.29
CA THR A 116 -14.23 -19.91 9.56
C THR A 116 -14.09 -19.23 10.92
N ALA A 117 -15.06 -18.42 11.34
CA ALA A 117 -15.03 -17.76 12.65
C ALA A 117 -15.23 -18.78 13.79
N ALA A 118 -16.18 -19.70 13.64
CA ALA A 118 -16.37 -20.79 14.60
C ALA A 118 -15.11 -21.68 14.73
N MET A 119 -14.38 -21.91 13.63
CA MET A 119 -13.13 -22.67 13.68
C MET A 119 -12.02 -21.88 14.39
N LEU A 120 -11.94 -20.57 14.21
CA LEU A 120 -10.99 -19.73 14.93
C LEU A 120 -11.22 -19.77 16.44
N ASP A 121 -12.47 -19.68 16.87
CA ASP A 121 -12.84 -19.78 18.30
C ASP A 121 -12.47 -21.16 18.86
N ARG A 122 -12.72 -22.23 18.09
CA ARG A 122 -12.31 -23.59 18.46
C ARG A 122 -10.79 -23.72 18.59
N LEU A 123 -10.02 -23.14 17.66
CA LEU A 123 -8.56 -23.19 17.69
C LEU A 123 -8.00 -22.48 18.93
N ARG A 124 -8.54 -21.29 19.26
CA ARG A 124 -8.20 -20.55 20.48
C ARG A 124 -8.59 -21.29 21.75
N ALA A 125 -9.69 -22.06 21.74
CA ALA A 125 -10.08 -22.88 22.88
C ALA A 125 -9.17 -24.11 23.06
N LEU A 126 -8.69 -24.70 21.97
CA LEU A 126 -7.78 -25.86 21.99
C LEU A 126 -6.35 -25.48 22.38
N ASP A 127 -5.92 -24.27 22.04
CA ASP A 127 -4.60 -23.74 22.37
C ASP A 127 -4.70 -22.26 22.84
N PRO A 128 -5.05 -22.03 24.12
CA PRO A 128 -5.27 -20.68 24.65
C PRO A 128 -4.03 -19.77 24.64
N ASP A 129 -2.83 -20.35 24.67
CA ASP A 129 -1.56 -19.61 24.63
C ASP A 129 -1.08 -19.34 23.19
N GLY A 130 -1.73 -19.96 22.21
CA GLY A 130 -1.44 -19.80 20.80
C GLY A 130 -1.89 -18.45 20.23
N ALA A 131 -1.34 -18.10 19.08
CA ALA A 131 -1.65 -16.86 18.38
C ALA A 131 -2.31 -17.18 17.04
N TYR A 132 -3.61 -16.87 16.96
CA TYR A 132 -4.46 -17.25 15.84
C TYR A 132 -5.35 -16.11 15.37
N ASP A 133 -5.39 -15.84 14.08
CA ASP A 133 -6.23 -14.78 13.53
C ASP A 133 -6.72 -15.12 12.12
N PHE A 134 -7.66 -14.35 11.59
CA PHE A 134 -8.06 -14.49 10.20
C PHE A 134 -6.95 -14.04 9.24
N ASN A 135 -6.98 -14.57 8.02
CA ASN A 135 -6.14 -14.09 6.92
C ASN A 135 -6.79 -12.84 6.27
N HIS A 136 -6.78 -11.71 6.98
CA HIS A 136 -7.41 -10.46 6.53
C HIS A 136 -6.80 -9.90 5.23
N ILE A 137 -7.63 -9.22 4.45
CA ILE A 137 -7.23 -8.50 3.23
C ILE A 137 -6.95 -7.03 3.53
N TYR A 138 -5.83 -6.53 3.04
CA TYR A 138 -5.44 -5.12 3.05
C TYR A 138 -5.50 -4.56 1.63
N THR A 139 -5.83 -3.27 1.49
CA THR A 139 -5.99 -2.60 0.20
C THR A 139 -5.13 -1.35 0.09
N GLY A 140 -4.77 -0.95 -1.13
CA GLY A 140 -3.99 0.28 -1.38
C GLY A 140 -4.74 1.53 -0.93
N SER A 141 -4.03 2.49 -0.32
CA SER A 141 -4.62 3.69 0.29
C SER A 141 -4.42 4.97 -0.53
N GLY A 142 -5.05 5.09 -1.69
CA GLY A 142 -5.02 6.31 -2.49
C GLY A 142 -5.54 6.10 -3.90
N ASN A 143 -5.79 7.19 -4.62
CA ASN A 143 -6.38 7.13 -5.95
C ASN A 143 -5.49 7.87 -6.96
N PRO A 144 -5.05 7.20 -8.05
CA PRO A 144 -4.60 7.91 -9.23
C PRO A 144 -5.79 8.64 -9.88
N ALA A 145 -5.58 9.87 -10.36
CA ALA A 145 -6.60 10.60 -11.09
C ALA A 145 -6.91 9.92 -12.44
N PRO A 146 -8.15 10.05 -12.97
CA PRO A 146 -8.45 9.62 -14.32
C PRO A 146 -7.54 10.31 -15.35
N PRO A 147 -7.25 9.67 -16.49
CA PRO A 147 -6.33 10.22 -17.49
C PRO A 147 -6.80 11.60 -17.96
N GLN A 148 -5.94 12.61 -17.80
CA GLN A 148 -6.13 13.92 -18.40
C GLN A 148 -4.83 14.35 -19.08
N GLY A 149 -4.88 14.57 -20.39
CA GLY A 149 -3.75 15.06 -21.18
C GLY A 149 -3.47 14.22 -22.43
N THR A 150 -3.04 14.91 -23.48
CA THR A 150 -2.52 14.34 -24.72
C THR A 150 -1.14 13.72 -24.51
N PRO A 151 -0.81 12.60 -25.19
CA PRO A 151 0.46 11.92 -25.03
C PRO A 151 1.63 12.81 -25.49
N ALA A 152 2.65 12.95 -24.65
CA ALA A 152 3.95 13.48 -25.05
C ALA A 152 4.84 12.32 -25.54
N ALA A 153 5.52 12.52 -26.65
CA ALA A 153 6.41 11.52 -27.25
C ALA A 153 7.67 11.33 -26.39
N ASP A 154 8.00 10.06 -26.17
CA ASP A 154 9.18 9.59 -25.44
C ASP A 154 10.45 9.76 -26.30
N GLN A 155 11.57 10.13 -25.69
CA GLN A 155 12.88 10.12 -26.36
C GLN A 155 13.82 9.16 -25.65
N ASP A 156 14.22 8.12 -26.39
CA ASP A 156 15.17 7.12 -25.96
C ASP A 156 16.59 7.69 -25.85
N ALA A 157 17.21 7.49 -24.68
CA ALA A 157 18.65 7.58 -24.52
C ALA A 157 19.14 6.34 -23.72
N PRO A 158 20.14 5.59 -24.20
CA PRO A 158 20.70 4.48 -23.46
C PRO A 158 21.62 5.01 -22.36
N ARG A 159 21.33 4.69 -21.09
CA ARG A 159 22.20 5.02 -19.96
C ARG A 159 22.24 3.87 -18.94
N GLN A 160 23.45 3.59 -18.47
CA GLN A 160 23.80 2.51 -17.55
C GLN A 160 23.14 2.67 -16.17
N LYS A 161 22.73 1.54 -15.58
CA LYS A 161 22.26 1.44 -14.20
C LYS A 161 23.39 1.82 -13.24
N THR A 162 23.38 3.04 -12.71
CA THR A 162 24.28 3.43 -11.62
C THR A 162 23.50 3.35 -10.31
N ALA A 163 23.68 2.26 -9.56
CA ALA A 163 23.02 2.11 -8.26
C ALA A 163 23.61 3.11 -7.26
N SER A 164 22.79 3.94 -6.63
CA SER A 164 23.21 4.95 -5.64
C SER A 164 23.70 4.36 -4.30
N GLY A 165 23.82 3.02 -4.19
CA GLY A 165 24.13 2.30 -2.96
C GLY A 165 22.97 2.22 -1.96
N VAL A 166 21.93 3.04 -2.13
CA VAL A 166 20.72 3.05 -1.29
C VAL A 166 19.80 1.89 -1.68
N ARG A 167 19.20 1.26 -0.68
CA ARG A 167 18.27 0.12 -0.82
C ARG A 167 16.97 0.44 -0.08
N VAL A 168 15.83 0.21 -0.73
CA VAL A 168 14.52 0.48 -0.12
C VAL A 168 13.51 -0.56 -0.57
N GLY A 169 12.61 -0.94 0.34
CA GLY A 169 11.59 -1.96 0.11
C GLY A 169 10.23 -1.35 -0.15
N LEU A 170 9.44 -2.00 -1.00
CA LEU A 170 8.06 -1.65 -1.30
C LEU A 170 7.20 -2.91 -1.20
N ILE A 171 6.14 -2.84 -0.39
CA ILE A 171 5.06 -3.83 -0.35
C ILE A 171 3.81 -3.14 -0.92
N ASP A 172 3.43 -3.50 -2.14
CA ASP A 172 2.31 -2.91 -2.89
C ASP A 172 1.85 -3.87 -4.01
N GLY A 173 1.25 -3.37 -5.09
CA GLY A 173 1.12 -4.11 -6.35
C GLY A 173 2.38 -4.01 -7.21
N GLY A 174 2.41 -4.78 -8.29
CA GLY A 174 3.56 -4.84 -9.19
C GLY A 174 3.96 -3.49 -9.79
N VAL A 175 5.22 -3.39 -10.21
CA VAL A 175 5.84 -2.17 -10.76
C VAL A 175 6.07 -2.37 -12.26
N GLN A 176 5.66 -1.40 -13.08
CA GLN A 176 6.03 -1.35 -14.49
C GLN A 176 7.52 -0.96 -14.63
N GLY A 177 8.40 -1.95 -14.54
CA GLY A 177 9.86 -1.73 -14.49
C GLY A 177 10.50 -1.21 -15.78
N ASP A 178 9.80 -1.25 -16.92
CA ASP A 178 10.27 -0.71 -18.20
C ASP A 178 9.94 0.79 -18.41
N HIS A 179 9.21 1.41 -17.47
CA HIS A 179 8.92 2.84 -17.51
C HIS A 179 10.21 3.67 -17.42
N GLU A 180 10.29 4.77 -18.18
CA GLU A 180 11.50 5.61 -18.27
C GLU A 180 12.10 6.06 -16.92
N VAL A 181 11.27 6.27 -15.90
CA VAL A 181 11.74 6.70 -14.56
C VAL A 181 12.57 5.64 -13.85
N PHE A 182 12.50 4.37 -14.27
CA PHE A 182 13.24 3.27 -13.64
C PHE A 182 14.50 2.88 -14.41
N ARG A 183 14.84 3.56 -15.53
CA ARG A 183 16.06 3.27 -16.32
C ARG A 183 17.33 3.29 -15.47
N GLU A 184 17.40 4.19 -14.48
CA GLU A 184 18.55 4.34 -13.57
C GLU A 184 18.35 3.64 -12.21
N ALA A 185 17.17 3.07 -11.94
CA ALA A 185 16.82 2.48 -10.65
C ALA A 185 16.62 0.96 -10.79
N PRO A 186 17.53 0.11 -10.26
CA PRO A 186 17.33 -1.33 -10.27
C PRO A 186 16.07 -1.72 -9.49
N VAL A 187 15.15 -2.44 -10.15
CA VAL A 187 13.97 -3.03 -9.51
C VAL A 187 14.20 -4.53 -9.35
N VAL A 188 14.15 -5.01 -8.11
CA VAL A 188 14.24 -6.42 -7.74
C VAL A 188 12.82 -6.88 -7.35
N PRO A 189 12.11 -7.59 -8.24
CA PRO A 189 10.74 -8.01 -7.97
C PRO A 189 10.69 -9.26 -7.08
N TRP A 190 9.59 -9.41 -6.34
CA TRP A 190 9.23 -10.62 -5.62
C TRP A 190 7.71 -10.80 -5.59
N GLY A 191 7.26 -12.05 -5.53
CA GLY A 191 5.84 -12.43 -5.55
C GLY A 191 5.41 -13.02 -6.88
N CYS A 192 4.14 -13.45 -6.93
CA CYS A 192 3.42 -13.87 -8.13
C CYS A 192 4.12 -14.95 -8.97
N ASP A 193 4.89 -15.84 -8.33
CA ASP A 193 5.68 -16.88 -9.01
C ASP A 193 6.62 -16.33 -10.11
N GLY A 194 7.07 -15.08 -9.93
CA GLY A 194 7.92 -14.37 -10.89
C GLY A 194 7.17 -13.71 -12.05
N ALA A 195 5.84 -13.86 -12.12
CA ALA A 195 5.02 -13.16 -13.10
C ALA A 195 4.95 -11.65 -12.80
N SER A 196 4.92 -10.85 -13.87
CA SER A 196 4.82 -9.40 -13.76
C SER A 196 3.35 -8.96 -13.86
N HIS A 197 2.84 -8.32 -12.82
CA HIS A 197 1.49 -7.74 -12.76
C HIS A 197 1.56 -6.24 -12.42
N PRO A 198 1.99 -5.38 -13.38
CA PRO A 198 2.15 -3.97 -13.08
C PRO A 198 0.84 -3.29 -12.69
N SER A 199 0.82 -2.71 -11.51
CA SER A 199 -0.31 -1.94 -11.01
C SER A 199 -0.04 -0.44 -11.19
N ALA A 200 -1.10 0.33 -11.45
CA ALA A 200 -0.99 1.79 -11.53
C ALA A 200 -0.52 2.38 -10.19
N HIS A 201 -0.98 1.82 -9.07
CA HIS A 201 -0.62 2.28 -7.72
C HIS A 201 0.84 1.95 -7.38
N GLY A 202 1.25 0.68 -7.50
CA GLY A 202 2.62 0.25 -7.21
C GLY A 202 3.67 0.95 -8.07
N THR A 203 3.39 1.14 -9.36
CA THR A 203 4.25 1.92 -10.27
C THR A 203 4.39 3.38 -9.83
N ALA A 204 3.29 4.04 -9.47
CA ALA A 204 3.31 5.41 -9.01
C ALA A 204 4.04 5.57 -7.66
N VAL A 205 3.85 4.63 -6.73
CA VAL A 205 4.53 4.62 -5.42
C VAL A 205 6.03 4.38 -5.60
N ALA A 206 6.41 3.38 -6.38
CA ALA A 206 7.80 3.07 -6.72
C ALA A 206 8.53 4.28 -7.33
N ALA A 207 7.89 4.98 -8.26
CA ALA A 207 8.47 6.17 -8.89
C ALA A 207 8.78 7.27 -7.85
N LEU A 208 7.85 7.56 -6.93
CA LEU A 208 8.09 8.56 -5.87
C LEU A 208 9.25 8.20 -4.96
N MET A 209 9.56 6.90 -4.82
CA MET A 209 10.72 6.44 -4.04
C MET A 209 12.02 6.59 -4.82
N VAL A 210 12.12 6.01 -6.01
CA VAL A 210 13.42 5.78 -6.68
C VAL A 210 13.53 6.36 -8.10
N GLY A 211 12.44 6.90 -8.64
CA GLY A 211 12.35 7.31 -10.04
C GLY A 211 13.31 8.43 -10.42
N ARG A 212 13.80 8.37 -11.66
CA ARG A 212 14.62 9.40 -12.30
C ARG A 212 14.30 9.50 -13.80
N SER A 213 13.86 10.67 -14.23
CA SER A 213 13.84 11.10 -15.63
C SER A 213 14.17 12.60 -15.70
N PRO A 214 14.35 13.21 -16.89
CA PRO A 214 14.59 14.64 -17.00
C PRO A 214 13.50 15.52 -16.37
N ARG A 215 12.25 15.02 -16.31
CA ARG A 215 11.09 15.75 -15.75
C ARG A 215 10.67 15.24 -14.37
N PHE A 216 11.23 14.13 -13.90
CA PHE A 216 10.76 13.45 -12.69
C PHE A 216 11.90 13.01 -11.78
N ALA A 217 11.72 13.25 -10.48
CA ALA A 217 12.68 12.91 -9.45
C ALA A 217 11.96 12.35 -8.21
N GLY A 218 12.15 11.06 -7.94
CA GLY A 218 11.81 10.47 -6.64
C GLY A 218 12.73 10.96 -5.52
N ALA A 219 12.40 10.58 -4.30
CA ALA A 219 13.07 11.01 -3.07
C ALA A 219 14.49 10.42 -2.88
N ALA A 220 14.71 9.19 -3.35
CA ALA A 220 15.99 8.47 -3.35
C ALA A 220 16.29 7.94 -4.77
N PRO A 221 16.56 8.84 -5.73
CA PRO A 221 16.68 8.46 -7.13
C PRO A 221 17.81 7.48 -7.41
N GLY A 222 17.56 6.51 -8.28
CA GLY A 222 18.53 5.47 -8.64
C GLY A 222 18.85 4.50 -7.50
N ALA A 223 18.12 4.56 -6.38
CA ALA A 223 18.19 3.54 -5.35
C ALA A 223 17.70 2.19 -5.87
N THR A 224 18.24 1.11 -5.31
CA THR A 224 17.74 -0.24 -5.59
C THR A 224 16.43 -0.45 -4.87
N LEU A 225 15.37 -0.68 -5.64
CA LEU A 225 14.03 -0.95 -5.14
C LEU A 225 13.79 -2.46 -5.04
N TYR A 226 13.45 -2.94 -3.85
CA TYR A 226 12.98 -4.29 -3.61
C TYR A 226 11.46 -4.27 -3.57
N ALA A 227 10.80 -4.67 -4.66
CA ALA A 227 9.36 -4.51 -4.85
C ALA A 227 8.65 -5.86 -4.71
N ALA A 228 7.89 -6.03 -3.63
CA ALA A 228 7.03 -7.17 -3.40
C ALA A 228 5.61 -6.87 -3.89
N ASP A 229 5.18 -7.60 -4.93
CA ASP A 229 3.78 -7.62 -5.36
C ASP A 229 3.01 -8.63 -4.51
N ILE A 230 2.14 -8.12 -3.64
CA ILE A 230 1.29 -8.96 -2.78
C ILE A 230 -0.11 -9.18 -3.35
N TYR A 231 -0.46 -8.49 -4.44
CA TYR A 231 -1.80 -8.58 -5.03
C TYR A 231 -1.85 -9.61 -6.16
N CYS A 232 -0.84 -9.63 -7.04
CA CYS A 232 -0.72 -10.60 -8.13
C CYS A 232 -1.97 -10.75 -9.01
N ASP A 233 -2.75 -9.67 -9.17
CA ASP A 233 -4.09 -9.68 -9.78
C ASP A 233 -5.02 -10.79 -9.25
N SER A 234 -4.80 -11.23 -8.01
CA SER A 234 -5.51 -12.33 -7.38
C SER A 234 -6.67 -11.82 -6.52
N GLY A 235 -7.78 -12.56 -6.49
CA GLY A 235 -8.91 -12.25 -5.62
C GLY A 235 -8.58 -12.28 -4.12
N SER A 236 -7.56 -13.02 -3.72
CA SER A 236 -7.01 -13.06 -2.34
C SER A 236 -5.72 -12.23 -2.18
N GLY A 237 -5.41 -11.39 -3.16
CA GLY A 237 -4.29 -10.44 -3.10
C GLY A 237 -4.40 -9.50 -1.91
N GLY A 238 -3.26 -9.07 -1.36
CA GLY A 238 -3.24 -8.18 -0.20
C GLY A 238 -3.46 -8.85 1.15
N SER A 239 -3.47 -10.19 1.22
CA SER A 239 -3.70 -10.92 2.46
C SER A 239 -2.58 -10.74 3.49
N ALA A 240 -2.92 -10.82 4.78
CA ALA A 240 -1.99 -10.69 5.89
C ALA A 240 -0.83 -11.71 5.80
N SER A 241 -1.11 -12.92 5.31
CA SER A 241 -0.09 -13.94 5.01
C SER A 241 0.89 -13.49 3.91
N ARG A 242 0.41 -12.92 2.80
CA ARG A 242 1.27 -12.40 1.72
C ARG A 242 2.10 -11.20 2.17
N ILE A 243 1.53 -10.31 3.00
CA ILE A 243 2.28 -9.20 3.60
C ILE A 243 3.39 -9.74 4.52
N THR A 244 3.09 -10.74 5.34
CA THR A 244 4.07 -11.37 6.23
C THR A 244 5.20 -12.04 5.44
N ALA A 245 4.88 -12.77 4.38
CA ALA A 245 5.88 -13.37 3.49
C ALA A 245 6.76 -12.32 2.79
N ALA A 246 6.17 -11.18 2.37
CA ALA A 246 6.92 -10.07 1.80
C ALA A 246 7.88 -9.42 2.82
N LEU A 247 7.45 -9.26 4.07
CA LEU A 247 8.32 -8.78 5.16
C LEU A 247 9.50 -9.73 5.41
N ASP A 248 9.25 -11.04 5.42
CA ASP A 248 10.29 -12.06 5.58
C ASP A 248 11.30 -12.02 4.42
N TRP A 249 10.82 -11.89 3.18
CA TRP A 249 11.70 -11.71 2.01
C TRP A 249 12.56 -10.45 2.13
N LEU A 250 11.96 -9.30 2.44
CA LEU A 250 12.69 -8.03 2.60
C LEU A 250 13.71 -8.07 3.76
N ALA A 251 13.40 -8.81 4.83
CA ALA A 251 14.33 -9.04 5.93
C ALA A 251 15.57 -9.82 5.46
N GLN A 252 15.40 -10.87 4.66
CA GLN A 252 16.52 -11.62 4.08
C GLN A 252 17.35 -10.77 3.12
N GLN A 253 16.67 -9.91 2.36
CA GLN A 253 17.34 -8.93 1.54
C GLN A 253 18.05 -7.85 2.38
N GLN A 254 17.96 -7.84 3.71
CA GLN A 254 18.60 -6.82 4.57
C GLN A 254 18.17 -5.40 4.18
N VAL A 255 16.91 -5.25 3.77
CA VAL A 255 16.32 -3.95 3.42
C VAL A 255 15.95 -3.23 4.71
N ALA A 256 16.60 -2.11 4.98
CA ALA A 256 16.49 -1.41 6.25
C ALA A 256 15.21 -0.57 6.38
N VAL A 257 14.66 -0.08 5.27
CA VAL A 257 13.44 0.74 5.23
C VAL A 257 12.45 0.18 4.22
N ILE A 258 11.21 -0.04 4.66
CA ILE A 258 10.17 -0.71 3.89
C ILE A 258 8.91 0.15 3.90
N ASN A 259 8.42 0.50 2.71
CA ASN A 259 7.16 1.21 2.52
C ASN A 259 6.00 0.23 2.36
N LEU A 260 4.90 0.48 3.09
CA LEU A 260 3.62 -0.23 3.00
C LEU A 260 2.52 0.79 2.70
N SER A 261 2.16 0.94 1.42
CA SER A 261 1.15 1.91 0.96
C SER A 261 -0.25 1.28 0.93
N LEU A 262 -0.60 0.57 2.00
CA LEU A 262 -1.83 -0.19 2.18
C LEU A 262 -2.46 0.06 3.55
N VAL A 263 -3.74 -0.28 3.68
CA VAL A 263 -4.51 -0.18 4.92
C VAL A 263 -5.45 -1.38 5.08
N GLY A 264 -5.77 -1.70 6.33
CA GLY A 264 -6.71 -2.77 6.67
C GLY A 264 -6.96 -2.84 8.18
N PRO A 265 -7.68 -3.89 8.63
CA PRO A 265 -8.05 -4.06 10.03
C PRO A 265 -6.84 -4.41 10.92
N PRO A 266 -6.99 -4.34 12.26
CA PRO A 266 -6.01 -4.92 13.17
C PRO A 266 -5.90 -6.43 12.93
N ASN A 267 -4.69 -6.96 12.99
CA ASN A 267 -4.42 -8.39 12.85
C ASN A 267 -3.22 -8.78 13.72
N GLN A 268 -3.43 -9.65 14.71
CA GLN A 268 -2.41 -9.96 15.70
C GLN A 268 -1.20 -10.70 15.12
N ILE A 269 -1.38 -11.40 14.01
CA ILE A 269 -0.31 -12.14 13.32
C ILE A 269 0.59 -11.15 12.58
N LEU A 270 -0.01 -10.24 11.82
CA LEU A 270 0.73 -9.16 11.16
C LEU A 270 1.42 -8.24 12.18
N GLU A 271 0.77 -7.92 13.31
CA GLU A 271 1.40 -7.15 14.39
C GLU A 271 2.66 -7.84 14.92
N ARG A 272 2.63 -9.17 15.11
CA ARG A 272 3.79 -9.95 15.56
C ARG A 272 4.94 -9.90 14.55
N ALA A 273 4.64 -10.01 13.26
CA ALA A 273 5.62 -9.89 12.18
C ALA A 273 6.25 -8.48 12.15
N VAL A 274 5.41 -7.44 12.16
CA VAL A 274 5.78 -6.01 12.23
C VAL A 274 6.70 -5.75 13.43
N ARG A 275 6.30 -6.18 14.62
CA ARG A 275 7.08 -6.04 15.84
C ARG A 275 8.42 -6.76 15.75
N GLY A 276 8.47 -7.93 15.12
CA GLY A 276 9.70 -8.66 14.82
C GLY A 276 10.67 -7.86 13.96
N MET A 277 10.17 -7.26 12.88
CA MET A 277 10.94 -6.39 11.98
C MET A 277 11.49 -5.16 12.71
N VAL A 278 10.64 -4.44 13.45
CA VAL A 278 11.04 -3.24 14.20
C VAL A 278 12.13 -3.56 15.22
N ARG A 279 12.00 -4.66 15.98
CA ARG A 279 13.03 -5.08 16.96
C ARG A 279 14.38 -5.40 16.33
N ARG A 280 14.41 -5.86 15.08
CA ARG A 280 15.64 -6.10 14.31
C ARG A 280 16.20 -4.85 13.65
N GLY A 281 15.56 -3.68 13.85
CA GLY A 281 16.03 -2.41 13.32
C GLY A 281 15.55 -2.09 11.90
N HIS A 282 14.55 -2.79 11.39
CA HIS A 282 13.88 -2.35 10.16
C HIS A 282 12.92 -1.19 10.48
N LEU A 283 12.89 -0.17 9.64
CA LEU A 283 11.89 0.89 9.68
C LEU A 283 10.76 0.54 8.71
N LEU A 284 9.57 0.29 9.25
CA LEU A 284 8.36 0.11 8.46
C LEU A 284 7.64 1.46 8.38
N VAL A 285 7.36 1.91 7.16
CA VAL A 285 6.74 3.20 6.86
C VAL A 285 5.41 2.95 6.18
N ALA A 286 4.31 3.42 6.75
CA ALA A 286 2.98 3.08 6.27
C ALA A 286 2.06 4.28 6.18
N ALA A 287 1.16 4.26 5.20
CA ALA A 287 0.13 5.27 5.04
C ALA A 287 -0.92 5.17 6.17
N VAL A 288 -1.32 6.30 6.76
CA VAL A 288 -2.31 6.30 7.85
C VAL A 288 -3.76 6.08 7.39
N GLY A 289 -4.00 6.15 6.08
CA GLY A 289 -5.32 5.94 5.47
C GLY A 289 -6.08 7.22 5.14
N ASN A 290 -7.14 7.08 4.34
CA ASN A 290 -7.88 8.18 3.73
C ASN A 290 -9.39 8.15 4.06
N ASP A 291 -9.77 7.54 5.19
CA ASP A 291 -11.17 7.36 5.61
C ASP A 291 -11.74 8.61 6.32
N GLY A 292 -11.01 9.72 6.33
CA GLY A 292 -11.35 10.94 7.02
C GLY A 292 -10.64 11.09 8.38
N PRO A 293 -10.65 12.30 8.96
CA PRO A 293 -9.83 12.64 10.12
C PRO A 293 -10.30 11.99 11.41
N ALA A 294 -11.56 11.55 11.48
CA ALA A 294 -12.16 10.87 12.62
C ALA A 294 -12.29 9.34 12.41
N ALA A 295 -11.65 8.80 11.37
CA ALA A 295 -11.66 7.37 11.11
C ALA A 295 -10.99 6.59 12.25
N SER A 296 -11.46 5.36 12.47
CA SER A 296 -10.77 4.44 13.38
C SER A 296 -9.36 4.15 12.88
N PRO A 297 -8.40 3.83 13.78
CA PRO A 297 -7.04 3.51 13.38
C PRO A 297 -6.98 2.39 12.35
N LEU A 298 -6.22 2.62 11.28
CA LEU A 298 -5.95 1.65 10.22
C LEU A 298 -4.53 1.11 10.34
N TYR A 299 -4.35 -0.13 9.93
CA TYR A 299 -3.10 -0.88 10.10
C TYR A 299 -2.45 -1.13 8.74
N PRO A 300 -1.11 -1.18 8.65
CA PRO A 300 -0.14 -1.31 9.76
C PRO A 300 0.33 0.00 10.39
N ALA A 301 -0.03 1.17 9.87
CA ALA A 301 0.46 2.46 10.38
C ALA A 301 0.20 2.69 11.88
N SER A 302 -0.87 2.08 12.42
CA SER A 302 -1.23 2.17 13.83
C SER A 302 -0.54 1.15 14.74
N TYR A 303 0.28 0.24 14.21
CA TYR A 303 1.06 -0.67 15.06
C TYR A 303 2.21 0.08 15.76
N PRO A 304 2.51 -0.25 17.04
CA PRO A 304 3.64 0.35 17.75
C PRO A 304 4.96 0.20 17.00
N GLY A 305 5.68 1.31 16.84
CA GLY A 305 6.99 1.36 16.18
C GLY A 305 6.95 1.47 14.65
N VAL A 306 5.76 1.48 14.03
CA VAL A 306 5.60 1.82 12.61
C VAL A 306 5.63 3.34 12.43
N VAL A 307 6.30 3.80 11.37
CA VAL A 307 6.31 5.20 10.97
C VAL A 307 5.04 5.47 10.17
N GLY A 308 3.98 5.92 10.83
CA GLY A 308 2.74 6.34 10.16
C GLY A 308 2.90 7.69 9.45
N VAL A 309 2.53 7.74 8.18
CA VAL A 309 2.70 8.92 7.32
C VAL A 309 1.34 9.44 6.83
N SER A 310 1.09 10.70 7.14
CA SER A 310 -0.04 11.49 6.64
C SER A 310 0.32 12.26 5.37
N GLY A 311 -0.69 12.79 4.68
CA GLY A 311 -0.53 13.57 3.46
C GLY A 311 -0.79 15.05 3.69
N VAL A 312 -0.05 15.90 2.97
CA VAL A 312 -0.33 17.35 2.88
C VAL A 312 -0.45 17.82 1.43
N ASP A 313 -1.09 18.97 1.24
CA ASP A 313 -1.14 19.68 -0.03
C ASP A 313 0.11 20.56 -0.27
N LYS A 314 0.13 21.29 -1.39
CA LYS A 314 1.26 22.18 -1.75
C LYS A 314 1.52 23.32 -0.76
N LYS A 315 0.56 23.63 0.12
CA LYS A 315 0.65 24.66 1.16
C LYS A 315 1.03 24.06 2.53
N GLY A 316 1.30 22.75 2.58
CA GLY A 316 1.59 22.04 3.83
C GLY A 316 0.35 21.81 4.70
N GLN A 317 -0.87 21.94 4.15
CA GLN A 317 -2.09 21.68 4.91
C GLN A 317 -2.44 20.18 4.86
N PRO A 318 -2.80 19.55 5.99
CA PRO A 318 -3.23 18.15 6.02
C PRO A 318 -4.37 17.89 5.04
N LEU A 319 -4.33 16.75 4.36
CA LEU A 319 -5.40 16.36 3.46
C LEU A 319 -6.71 16.16 4.24
N PRO A 320 -7.85 16.66 3.74
CA PRO A 320 -9.15 16.48 4.41
C PRO A 320 -9.54 15.03 4.64
N GLU A 321 -9.07 14.11 3.80
CA GLU A 321 -9.31 12.68 3.86
C GLU A 321 -8.34 11.92 4.77
N ALA A 322 -7.17 12.50 5.10
CA ALA A 322 -6.16 11.77 5.86
C ALA A 322 -6.63 11.50 7.29
N ALA A 323 -6.48 10.26 7.74
CA ALA A 323 -6.72 9.90 9.13
C ALA A 323 -5.82 10.70 10.07
N ARG A 324 -6.36 11.08 11.24
CA ARG A 324 -5.63 11.83 12.26
C ARG A 324 -5.55 11.03 13.55
N GLY A 325 -4.46 11.19 14.28
CA GLY A 325 -4.29 10.57 15.59
C GLY A 325 -2.83 10.28 15.95
N PRO A 326 -2.61 9.60 17.09
CA PRO A 326 -1.27 9.32 17.62
C PRO A 326 -0.43 8.42 16.71
N GLN A 327 -1.03 7.73 15.74
CA GLN A 327 -0.34 6.94 14.73
C GLN A 327 0.43 7.80 13.71
N VAL A 328 0.13 9.11 13.59
CA VAL A 328 0.82 9.99 12.63
C VAL A 328 2.16 10.42 13.20
N MET A 329 3.26 9.95 12.60
CA MET A 329 4.62 10.36 12.97
C MET A 329 5.13 11.50 12.10
N PHE A 330 4.85 11.48 10.80
CA PHE A 330 5.23 12.53 9.86
C PHE A 330 4.13 12.79 8.84
N ALA A 331 4.23 13.91 8.14
CA ALA A 331 3.53 14.10 6.87
C ALA A 331 4.50 14.34 5.71
N ALA A 332 4.02 14.12 4.49
CA ALA A 332 4.73 14.47 3.26
C ALA A 332 3.72 14.87 2.16
N PRO A 333 4.16 15.47 1.04
CA PRO A 333 3.28 15.77 -0.09
C PRO A 333 2.48 14.53 -0.52
N GLY A 334 1.16 14.66 -0.54
CA GLY A 334 0.24 13.60 -0.95
C GLY A 334 -0.88 14.10 -1.86
N ASN A 335 -0.77 15.31 -2.41
CA ASN A 335 -1.77 15.91 -3.30
C ASN A 335 -1.12 16.94 -4.23
N GLN A 336 -1.83 17.26 -5.31
CA GLN A 336 -1.38 18.22 -6.34
C GLN A 336 0.03 17.88 -6.82
N MET A 337 0.27 16.59 -7.06
CA MET A 337 1.54 16.06 -7.52
C MET A 337 1.33 15.01 -8.60
N VAL A 338 2.37 14.82 -9.41
CA VAL A 338 2.39 13.83 -10.49
C VAL A 338 3.30 12.67 -10.12
N SER A 339 2.94 11.46 -10.56
CA SER A 339 3.81 10.29 -10.56
C SER A 339 3.73 9.53 -11.89
N ALA A 340 4.63 8.56 -12.06
CA ALA A 340 4.61 7.59 -13.15
C ALA A 340 3.26 6.85 -13.19
N ALA A 341 2.80 6.53 -14.39
CA ALA A 341 1.56 5.83 -14.62
C ALA A 341 1.78 4.68 -15.61
N VAL A 342 0.99 3.62 -15.44
CA VAL A 342 0.97 2.52 -16.40
C VAL A 342 0.28 2.98 -17.69
N GLY A 343 0.88 2.62 -18.82
CA GLY A 343 0.38 2.94 -20.15
C GLY A 343 0.51 4.42 -20.53
N ALA A 344 -0.40 4.91 -21.37
CA ALA A 344 -0.42 6.29 -21.84
C ALA A 344 -1.57 7.09 -21.19
N PRO A 345 -1.36 8.36 -20.81
CA PRO A 345 -0.05 9.04 -20.70
C PRO A 345 0.82 8.43 -19.59
N PRO A 346 2.16 8.52 -19.70
CA PRO A 346 3.11 7.88 -18.76
C PRO A 346 3.18 8.59 -17.41
N TYR A 347 2.51 9.72 -17.23
CA TYR A 347 2.46 10.45 -15.97
C TYR A 347 1.03 10.84 -15.65
N ARG A 348 0.65 10.77 -14.36
CA ARG A 348 -0.68 11.15 -13.89
C ARG A 348 -0.63 11.83 -12.53
N ALA A 349 -1.64 12.66 -12.27
CA ALA A 349 -1.84 13.24 -10.96
C ALA A 349 -2.23 12.14 -9.95
N VAL A 350 -1.67 12.25 -8.74
CA VAL A 350 -1.90 11.30 -7.65
C VAL A 350 -2.31 12.03 -6.37
N ARG A 351 -3.13 11.37 -5.55
CA ARG A 351 -3.61 11.90 -4.27
C ARG A 351 -3.87 10.80 -3.24
N GLY A 352 -3.40 11.03 -2.01
CA GLY A 352 -3.63 10.16 -0.86
C GLY A 352 -2.37 9.98 0.00
N THR A 353 -2.57 9.42 1.19
CA THR A 353 -1.49 9.07 2.12
C THR A 353 -0.54 8.01 1.57
N SER A 354 -1.01 7.11 0.68
CA SER A 354 -0.16 6.14 -0.02
C SER A 354 0.94 6.75 -0.90
N PHE A 355 0.77 8.00 -1.33
CA PHE A 355 1.78 8.73 -2.12
C PHE A 355 2.70 9.60 -1.25
N ALA A 356 2.30 9.87 -0.01
CA ALA A 356 3.15 10.56 0.97
C ALA A 356 4.14 9.62 1.67
N ALA A 357 3.66 8.43 2.09
CA ALA A 357 4.47 7.38 2.71
C ALA A 357 5.80 7.05 1.97
N PRO A 358 5.81 6.84 0.63
CA PRO A 358 7.03 6.52 -0.11
C PRO A 358 8.11 7.60 -0.05
N ILE A 359 7.71 8.88 0.05
CA ILE A 359 8.66 10.00 0.17
C ILE A 359 9.44 9.88 1.48
N VAL A 360 8.74 9.63 2.59
CA VAL A 360 9.35 9.47 3.91
C VAL A 360 10.22 8.22 3.96
N ALA A 361 9.74 7.10 3.40
CA ALA A 361 10.50 5.85 3.33
C ALA A 361 11.83 6.02 2.58
N ALA A 362 11.81 6.68 1.44
CA ALA A 362 13.02 6.93 0.66
C ALA A 362 13.97 7.93 1.34
N LEU A 363 13.46 8.95 2.03
CA LEU A 363 14.30 9.85 2.84
C LEU A 363 15.00 9.11 3.99
N LEU A 364 14.29 8.23 4.69
CA LEU A 364 14.88 7.38 5.72
C LEU A 364 15.91 6.40 5.13
N ALA A 365 15.63 5.81 3.97
CA ALA A 365 16.54 4.86 3.31
C ALA A 365 17.89 5.50 2.96
N LYS A 366 17.95 6.81 2.73
CA LYS A 366 19.21 7.54 2.48
C LYS A 366 20.12 7.62 3.71
N VAL A 367 19.57 7.49 4.92
CA VAL A 367 20.32 7.61 6.19
C VAL A 367 20.30 6.33 7.03
N HIS A 368 19.49 5.34 6.64
CA HIS A 368 19.38 4.03 7.29
C HIS A 368 19.61 2.91 6.28
N HIS A 369 20.85 2.44 6.15
CA HIS A 369 21.25 1.53 5.06
C HIS A 369 21.16 0.05 5.43
N ARG A 370 21.20 -0.29 6.72
CA ARG A 370 21.14 -1.67 7.23
C ARG A 370 20.26 -1.75 8.47
N PRO A 371 19.52 -2.86 8.68
CA PRO A 371 18.74 -3.05 9.89
C PRO A 371 19.65 -3.05 11.12
N ASP A 372 19.51 -2.03 11.96
CA ASP A 372 20.16 -1.91 13.26
C ASP A 372 19.28 -1.03 14.16
N PRO A 373 18.87 -1.48 15.36
CA PRO A 373 17.94 -0.74 16.20
C PRO A 373 18.45 0.63 16.66
N ALA A 374 19.76 0.79 16.86
CA ALA A 374 20.33 2.07 17.28
C ALA A 374 20.41 3.05 16.11
N ALA A 375 20.88 2.60 14.96
CA ALA A 375 20.91 3.38 13.72
C ALA A 375 19.51 3.77 13.26
N ALA A 376 18.52 2.89 13.41
CA ALA A 376 17.11 3.19 13.10
C ALA A 376 16.58 4.38 13.92
N ARG A 377 16.89 4.42 15.23
CA ARG A 377 16.53 5.58 16.09
C ARG A 377 17.27 6.85 15.68
N GLN A 378 18.55 6.75 15.34
CA GLN A 378 19.33 7.89 14.86
C GLN A 378 18.81 8.43 13.52
N ALA A 379 18.44 7.55 12.60
CA ALA A 379 17.85 7.90 11.31
C ALA A 379 16.51 8.64 11.48
N LEU A 380 15.63 8.15 12.37
CA LEU A 380 14.38 8.82 12.69
C LEU A 380 14.61 10.21 13.28
N ALA A 381 15.52 10.34 14.25
CA ALA A 381 15.87 11.64 14.85
C ALA A 381 16.46 12.61 13.81
N SER A 382 17.34 12.11 12.93
CA SER A 382 17.96 12.91 11.87
C SER A 382 16.95 13.39 10.84
N VAL A 383 15.98 12.56 10.46
CA VAL A 383 14.92 12.96 9.53
C VAL A 383 13.96 13.93 10.21
N ALA A 384 13.58 13.68 11.47
CA ALA A 384 12.72 14.58 12.25
C ALA A 384 13.31 15.98 12.41
N ALA A 385 14.63 16.11 12.56
CA ALA A 385 15.31 17.40 12.63
C ALA A 385 15.16 18.26 11.37
N ASN A 386 14.80 17.65 10.23
CA ASN A 386 14.56 18.34 8.96
C ASN A 386 13.06 18.55 8.67
N ALA A 387 12.17 18.13 9.58
CA ALA A 387 10.75 18.32 9.43
C ALA A 387 10.37 19.80 9.65
N THR A 388 9.35 20.24 8.92
CA THR A 388 8.84 21.62 8.95
C THR A 388 7.37 21.65 9.35
N GLY A 389 6.83 22.82 9.70
CA GLY A 389 5.38 22.98 9.90
C GLY A 389 4.81 22.48 11.25
N ALA A 390 5.58 21.76 12.07
CA ALA A 390 5.23 21.53 13.47
C ALA A 390 5.90 22.59 14.36
N ALA A 391 5.16 23.12 15.35
CA ALA A 391 5.77 23.93 16.40
C ALA A 391 6.68 23.04 17.25
N ALA A 392 7.90 23.49 17.55
CA ALA A 392 8.87 22.71 18.32
C ALA A 392 8.25 22.21 19.63
N GLY A 393 8.21 20.89 19.83
CA GLY A 393 7.67 20.25 21.03
C GLY A 393 6.17 19.93 21.02
N ASN A 394 5.43 20.24 19.96
CA ASN A 394 4.01 19.86 19.83
C ASN A 394 3.81 18.84 18.69
N VAL A 395 3.33 17.64 19.04
CA VAL A 395 2.99 16.60 18.07
C VAL A 395 1.55 16.84 17.60
N ASP A 396 1.38 17.16 16.32
CA ASP A 396 0.07 17.40 15.72
C ASP A 396 -0.55 16.09 15.21
N ASN A 397 -1.84 15.87 15.44
CA ASN A 397 -2.49 14.62 15.01
C ASN A 397 -2.64 14.49 13.47
N GLY A 398 -2.38 15.54 12.70
CA GLY A 398 -2.44 15.55 11.23
C GLY A 398 -1.07 15.52 10.55
N VAL A 399 -0.01 16.06 11.18
CA VAL A 399 1.36 16.06 10.62
C VAL A 399 2.44 15.44 11.51
N GLY A 400 2.10 14.99 12.71
CA GLY A 400 3.02 14.37 13.66
C GLY A 400 4.13 15.32 14.09
N LEU A 401 5.38 14.87 13.91
CA LEU A 401 6.60 15.63 14.16
C LEU A 401 6.88 16.70 13.08
N GLY A 402 6.09 16.71 12.00
CA GLY A 402 6.15 17.71 10.94
C GLY A 402 6.19 17.13 9.53
N ILE A 403 6.38 18.02 8.58
CA ILE A 403 6.29 17.77 7.15
C ILE A 403 7.69 17.59 6.56
N LEU A 404 7.89 16.47 5.88
CA LEU A 404 9.10 16.10 5.17
C LEU A 404 8.93 16.22 3.67
N GLY A 405 10.02 16.55 2.96
CA GLY A 405 10.07 16.39 1.51
C GLY A 405 9.14 17.31 0.72
N MET A 406 8.72 18.47 1.22
CA MET A 406 7.87 19.41 0.46
C MET A 406 8.44 19.78 -0.92
N ALA A 407 9.78 19.91 -1.02
CA ALA A 407 10.48 20.19 -2.28
C ALA A 407 10.45 19.00 -3.26
N LEU A 408 10.08 17.80 -2.82
CA LEU A 408 9.96 16.59 -3.64
C LEU A 408 8.55 16.45 -4.27
N ARG A 409 7.66 17.42 -4.06
CA ARG A 409 6.38 17.48 -4.75
C ARG A 409 6.60 17.79 -6.23
N THR A 410 6.38 16.80 -7.09
CA THR A 410 6.39 16.98 -8.55
C THR A 410 5.19 17.79 -9.02
N ASP A 411 5.40 19.05 -9.43
CA ASP A 411 4.29 19.93 -9.83
C ASP A 411 3.63 19.46 -11.14
N PRO A 412 2.29 19.24 -11.18
CA PRO A 412 1.59 18.92 -12.41
C PRO A 412 1.80 19.91 -13.56
N ALA A 413 2.09 21.19 -13.26
CA ALA A 413 2.41 22.19 -14.28
C ALA A 413 3.70 21.88 -15.05
N SER A 414 4.64 21.11 -14.47
CA SER A 414 5.88 20.71 -15.13
C SER A 414 5.69 19.63 -16.22
N PHE A 415 4.47 19.06 -16.32
CA PHE A 415 4.08 18.02 -17.28
C PHE A 415 3.14 18.51 -18.39
N ARG A 416 2.80 19.81 -18.38
CA ARG A 416 1.96 20.45 -19.40
C ARG A 416 2.74 20.87 -20.63
#